data_AF-A0AAN7PV66-F1
#
_entry.id   AF-A0AAN7PV66-F1
#
_cell.length_a   1.000
_cell.length_b   1.000
_cell.length_c   1.000
_cell.angle_alpha   90.00
_cell.angle_beta   90.00
_cell.angle_gamma   90.00
#
_symmetry.space_group_name_H-M   'P 1'
#
loop_
_entity.id
_entity.type
_entity.pdbx_description
1 polymer ?
#
loop_
_entity_poly.entity_id
_entity_poly.type
_entity_poly.pdbx_seq_one_letter_code
_entity_poly.pdbx_strand_id
1 'polypeptide(L)'
;MKYFKGIIGVTKRDRARNEQIRTTVKVESIKNTIERQQLRWFGHLNRMGNNRQTKVIWETRSSMKRPRGRPKKRWDEEIAEILKKYNKSWQDPKTLTQDKKE
;
A
#
# COMPACT_ATOMS: atom_id res chain seq x y z
N MET A 1 -17.31 -8.11 -0.85
CA MET A 1 -18.44 -7.18 -0.58
C MET A 1 -19.76 -7.86 -0.19
N LYS A 2 -19.86 -9.20 -0.12
CA LYS A 2 -21.14 -9.89 0.19
C LYS A 2 -21.75 -9.45 1.53
N TYR A 3 -20.93 -9.36 2.58
CA TYR A 3 -21.36 -8.90 3.91
C TYR A 3 -21.94 -7.47 3.88
N PHE A 4 -21.17 -6.49 3.39
CA PHE A 4 -21.64 -5.11 3.29
C PHE A 4 -22.86 -4.95 2.40
N LYS A 5 -22.93 -5.69 1.29
CA LYS A 5 -24.11 -5.75 0.42
C LYS A 5 -25.35 -6.24 1.17
N GLY A 6 -25.21 -7.26 2.02
CA GLY A 6 -26.30 -7.77 2.85
C GLY A 6 -26.81 -6.73 3.85
N ILE A 7 -25.90 -5.99 4.51
CA ILE A 7 -26.28 -4.95 5.47
C ILE A 7 -27.13 -3.84 4.82
N ILE A 8 -26.75 -3.41 3.62
CA ILE A 8 -27.44 -2.31 2.93
C ILE A 8 -28.57 -2.79 1.99
N GLY A 9 -28.85 -4.09 1.96
CA GLY A 9 -29.89 -4.67 1.08
C GLY A 9 -29.58 -4.66 -0.42
N VAL A 10 -28.33 -4.47 -0.82
CA VAL A 10 -27.93 -4.42 -2.24
C VAL A 10 -27.61 -5.81 -2.76
N THR A 11 -28.24 -6.19 -3.87
CA THR A 11 -28.06 -7.47 -4.52
C THR A 11 -26.99 -7.42 -5.63
N LYS A 12 -26.82 -8.52 -6.36
CA LYS A 12 -26.00 -8.53 -7.59
C LYS A 12 -26.74 -7.88 -8.78
N ARG A 13 -28.08 -7.88 -8.79
CA ARG A 13 -28.90 -7.34 -9.89
C ARG A 13 -28.81 -5.83 -10.00
N ASP A 14 -28.59 -5.15 -8.88
CA ASP A 14 -28.46 -3.70 -8.82
C ASP A 14 -27.17 -3.16 -9.46
N ARG A 15 -26.22 -4.05 -9.80
CA ARG A 15 -24.94 -3.73 -10.46
C ARG A 15 -24.15 -2.57 -9.81
N ALA A 16 -24.42 -2.28 -8.53
CA ALA A 16 -23.77 -1.21 -7.79
C ALA A 16 -22.26 -1.41 -7.71
N ARG A 17 -21.50 -0.34 -7.94
CA ARG A 17 -20.03 -0.38 -7.90
C ARG A 17 -19.56 -0.57 -6.45
N ASN A 18 -18.49 -1.33 -6.26
CA ASN A 18 -17.92 -1.58 -4.93
C ASN A 18 -17.46 -0.29 -4.22
N GLU A 19 -17.07 0.74 -4.97
CA GLU A 19 -16.75 2.07 -4.43
C GLU A 19 -17.97 2.74 -3.79
N GLN A 20 -19.11 2.75 -4.49
CA GLN A 20 -20.36 3.32 -3.97
C GLN A 20 -20.78 2.62 -2.68
N ILE A 21 -20.73 1.28 -2.66
CA ILE A 21 -21.09 0.49 -1.47
C ILE A 21 -20.18 0.84 -0.28
N ARG A 22 -18.87 1.02 -0.51
CA ARG A 22 -17.93 1.42 0.55
C ARG A 22 -18.21 2.83 1.05
N THR A 23 -18.54 3.76 0.17
CA THR A 23 -18.93 5.13 0.54
C THR A 23 -20.19 5.13 1.40
N THR A 24 -21.20 4.33 1.06
CA THR A 24 -22.43 4.19 1.87
C THR A 24 -22.14 3.67 3.28
N VAL A 25 -21.30 2.63 3.39
CA VAL A 25 -20.96 2.03 4.70
C VAL A 25 -19.85 2.81 5.42
N LYS A 26 -19.30 3.88 4.82
CA LYS A 26 -18.18 4.69 5.33
C LYS A 26 -16.93 3.87 5.68
N VAL A 27 -16.65 2.83 4.89
CA VAL A 27 -15.50 1.94 5.07
C VAL A 27 -14.43 2.22 4.03
N GLU A 28 -13.19 2.33 4.48
CA GLU A 28 -12.03 2.51 3.59
C GLU A 28 -11.77 1.24 2.74
N SER A 29 -11.24 1.43 1.53
CA SER A 29 -10.76 0.31 0.72
C SER A 29 -9.55 -0.35 1.37
N ILE A 30 -9.53 -1.70 1.39
CA ILE A 30 -8.38 -2.46 1.88
C ILE A 30 -7.08 -2.12 1.17
N LYS A 31 -7.16 -1.70 -0.11
CA LYS A 31 -5.97 -1.25 -0.86
C LYS A 31 -5.31 -0.05 -0.17
N ASN A 32 -6.08 0.94 0.27
CA ASN A 32 -5.54 2.11 0.96
C ASN A 32 -4.92 1.71 2.31
N THR A 33 -5.53 0.76 3.03
CA THR A 33 -4.97 0.21 4.28
C THR A 33 -3.62 -0.48 4.04
N ILE A 34 -3.51 -1.27 2.97
CA ILE A 34 -2.26 -1.93 2.58
C ILE A 34 -1.19 -0.89 2.22
N GLU A 35 -1.52 0.09 1.38
CA GLU A 35 -0.60 1.16 0.98
C GLU A 35 -0.10 1.94 2.20
N ARG A 36 -0.98 2.27 3.15
CA ARG A 36 -0.61 2.95 4.40
C ARG A 36 0.35 2.12 5.24
N GLN A 37 0.12 0.81 5.36
CA GLN A 37 1.04 -0.08 6.09
C GLN A 37 2.39 -0.22 5.39
N GLN A 38 2.40 -0.33 4.06
CA GLN A 38 3.62 -0.36 3.26
C GLN A 38 4.46 0.92 3.45
N LEU A 39 3.83 2.10 3.44
CA LEU A 39 4.51 3.37 3.71
C LEU A 39 5.04 3.45 5.16
N ARG A 40 4.27 2.96 6.14
CA ARG A 40 4.73 2.89 7.54
C ARG A 40 5.97 2.02 7.68
N TRP A 41 5.99 0.85 7.01
CA TRP A 41 7.14 -0.04 7.01
C TRP A 41 8.35 0.57 6.28
N PHE A 42 8.13 1.23 5.14
CA PHE A 42 9.17 1.95 4.42
C PHE A 42 9.78 3.07 5.27
N GLY A 43 8.96 3.87 5.96
CA GLY A 43 9.44 4.86 6.92
C GLY A 43 10.23 4.23 8.07
N HIS A 44 9.83 3.05 8.55
CA HIS A 44 10.57 2.30 9.57
C HIS A 44 11.93 1.82 9.04
N LEU A 45 12.01 1.27 7.83
CA LEU A 45 13.28 0.86 7.20
C LEU A 45 14.25 2.04 7.06
N ASN A 46 13.77 3.21 6.63
CA ASN A 46 14.62 4.39 6.49
C ASN A 46 15.18 4.87 7.84
N ARG A 47 14.40 4.79 8.93
CA ARG A 47 14.85 5.13 10.29
C ARG A 47 15.71 4.05 10.94
N MET A 48 15.67 2.83 10.43
CA MET A 48 16.43 1.71 10.96
C MET A 48 17.93 1.97 10.79
N GLY A 49 18.74 1.59 11.79
CA GLY A 49 20.20 1.71 11.69
C GLY A 49 20.79 0.76 10.64
N ASN A 50 21.89 1.18 10.01
CA ASN A 50 22.52 0.44 8.90
C ASN A 50 23.06 -0.94 9.30
N ASN A 51 23.31 -1.17 10.60
CA ASN A 51 23.79 -2.46 11.10
C ASN A 51 22.70 -3.55 11.19
N ARG A 52 21.43 -3.21 10.93
CA ARG A 52 20.33 -4.16 11.00
C ARG A 52 20.25 -4.97 9.70
N GLN A 53 20.27 -6.30 9.83
CA GLN A 53 20.20 -7.23 8.70
C GLN A 53 19.06 -6.92 7.73
N THR A 54 17.87 -6.55 8.23
CA THR A 54 16.72 -6.20 7.38
C THR A 54 17.02 -5.03 6.45
N LYS A 55 17.70 -3.99 6.95
CA LYS A 55 18.09 -2.83 6.15
C LYS A 55 19.17 -3.19 5.14
N VAL A 56 20.19 -3.95 5.58
CA VAL A 56 21.26 -4.45 4.70
C VAL A 56 20.70 -5.28 3.55
N ILE A 57 19.81 -6.24 3.83
CA ILE A 57 19.18 -7.09 2.79
C ILE A 57 18.38 -6.24 1.81
N TRP A 58 17.61 -5.27 2.30
CA TRP A 58 16.84 -4.37 1.46
C TRP A 58 17.73 -3.52 0.54
N GLU A 59 18.81 -2.94 1.09
CA GLU A 59 19.79 -2.14 0.35
C GLU A 59 20.60 -2.98 -0.65
N THR A 60 20.89 -4.24 -0.32
CA THR A 60 21.69 -5.16 -1.14
C THR A 60 21.05 -5.48 -2.50
N ARG A 61 19.78 -5.07 -2.73
CA ARG A 61 19.07 -5.07 -4.03
C ARG A 61 19.56 -6.12 -5.02
N SER A 62 18.97 -7.32 -5.00
CA SER A 62 19.36 -8.37 -5.94
C SER A 62 19.20 -7.90 -7.40
N SER A 63 20.34 -7.70 -8.07
CA SER A 63 20.46 -7.31 -9.47
C SER A 63 20.26 -8.51 -10.42
N MET A 64 19.57 -9.55 -9.97
CA MET A 64 19.28 -10.72 -10.79
C MET A 64 18.49 -10.33 -12.04
N LYS A 65 18.89 -10.90 -13.18
CA LYS A 65 18.19 -10.73 -14.46
C LYS A 65 16.72 -11.17 -14.31
N ARG A 66 15.81 -10.34 -14.81
CA ARG A 66 14.36 -10.64 -14.78
C ARG A 66 14.03 -11.71 -15.83
N PRO A 67 13.05 -12.60 -15.57
CA PRO A 67 12.58 -13.56 -16.56
C PRO A 67 11.94 -12.84 -17.76
N ARG A 68 11.94 -13.52 -18.92
CA ARG A 68 11.19 -13.07 -20.11
C ARG A 68 9.67 -13.16 -19.83
N GLY A 69 8.89 -12.21 -20.35
CA GLY A 69 7.44 -12.10 -20.12
C GLY A 69 7.08 -10.87 -19.29
N ARG A 70 5.99 -10.93 -18.51
CA ARG A 70 5.58 -9.87 -17.57
C ARG A 70 6.17 -10.16 -16.18
N PRO A 71 7.23 -9.45 -15.75
CA PRO A 71 7.78 -9.65 -14.42
C PRO A 71 6.81 -9.15 -13.35
N LYS A 72 6.92 -9.72 -12.14
CA LYS A 72 6.23 -9.16 -10.96
C LYS A 72 6.83 -7.79 -10.62
N LYS A 73 5.99 -6.87 -10.16
CA LYS A 73 6.45 -5.58 -9.61
C LYS A 73 7.33 -5.84 -8.40
N ARG A 74 8.44 -5.10 -8.30
CA ARG A 74 9.27 -5.10 -7.09
C ARG A 74 8.60 -4.27 -6.01
N TRP A 75 8.91 -4.58 -4.76
CA TRP A 75 8.40 -3.78 -3.64
C TRP A 75 8.82 -2.31 -3.75
N ASP A 76 10.06 -2.02 -4.13
CA ASP A 76 10.53 -0.65 -4.34
C ASP A 76 9.74 0.09 -5.44
N GLU A 77 9.36 -0.60 -6.52
CA GLU A 77 8.55 -0.03 -7.60
C GLU A 77 7.12 0.26 -7.11
N GLU A 78 6.55 -0.64 -6.31
CA GLU A 78 5.24 -0.46 -5.68
C GLU A 78 5.26 0.73 -4.71
N ILE A 79 6.28 0.83 -3.85
CA ILE A 79 6.46 2.00 -2.96
C ILE A 79 6.61 3.29 -3.77
N ALA A 80 7.36 3.28 -4.88
CA ALA A 80 7.52 4.47 -5.72
C ALA A 80 6.19 4.95 -6.33
N GLU A 81 5.35 4.02 -6.80
CA GLU A 81 4.01 4.35 -7.29
C GLU A 81 3.11 4.90 -6.17
N ILE A 82 3.18 4.33 -4.97
CA ILE A 82 2.41 4.79 -3.81
C ILE A 82 2.87 6.19 -3.40
N LEU A 83 4.18 6.44 -3.31
CA LEU A 83 4.74 7.76 -3.02
C LEU A 83 4.27 8.81 -4.03
N LYS A 84 4.30 8.48 -5.32
CA LYS A 84 3.78 9.34 -6.38
C LYS A 84 2.29 9.62 -6.23
N LYS A 85 1.49 8.60 -5.90
CA LYS A 85 0.04 8.73 -5.65
C LYS A 85 -0.27 9.71 -4.51
N TYR A 86 0.54 9.69 -3.44
CA TYR A 86 0.36 10.56 -2.27
C TYR A 86 1.19 11.85 -2.31
N ASN A 87 1.87 12.14 -3.44
CA ASN A 87 2.79 13.27 -3.60
C ASN A 87 3.83 13.38 -2.46
N LYS A 88 4.44 12.24 -2.08
CA LYS A 88 5.45 12.16 -1.03
C LYS A 88 6.84 11.89 -1.61
N SER A 89 7.86 12.48 -0.98
CA SER A 89 9.26 12.28 -1.36
C SER A 89 9.80 10.94 -0.87
N TRP A 90 10.64 10.30 -1.67
CA TRP A 90 11.40 9.10 -1.29
C TRP A 90 12.43 9.40 -0.20
N GLN A 91 12.97 10.62 -0.19
CA GLN A 91 14.06 11.04 0.71
C GLN A 91 13.59 11.63 2.05
N ASP A 92 12.27 11.76 2.27
CA ASP A 92 11.70 12.34 3.50
C ASP A 92 10.89 11.33 4.33
N PRO A 93 11.56 10.42 5.08
CA PRO A 93 10.91 9.43 5.96
C PRO A 93 9.95 10.04 7.00
N LYS A 94 10.20 11.28 7.40
CA LYS A 94 9.40 12.02 8.40
C LYS A 94 8.02 12.40 7.86
N THR A 95 7.88 12.62 6.56
CA THR A 95 6.58 12.92 5.92
C THR A 95 5.74 11.68 5.67
N LEU A 96 6.34 10.49 5.75
CA LEU A 96 5.74 9.20 5.40
C LEU A 96 4.98 8.54 6.54
N THR A 97 5.29 8.94 7.77
CA THR A 97 4.47 8.68 8.95
C THR A 97 3.17 9.46 8.81
N GLN A 98 2.11 8.81 8.32
CA GLN A 98 0.78 9.27 8.69
C GLN A 98 0.62 8.95 10.18
N ASP A 99 0.54 10.02 10.97
CA ASP A 99 0.09 9.96 12.35
C ASP A 99 -1.19 9.13 12.45
N LYS A 100 -1.28 8.44 13.58
CA LYS A 100 -2.44 7.65 14.01
C LYS A 100 -3.67 8.55 13.85
N LYS A 101 -4.50 8.31 12.83
CA LYS A 101 -5.86 8.86 12.84
C LYS A 101 -6.57 8.16 14.00
N GLU A 102 -6.79 8.92 15.08
CA GLU A 102 -7.79 8.61 16.11
C GLU A 102 -9.18 8.47 15.49
#